data_AF-A0A352AQ81-F1
#
_entry.id   AF-A0A352AQ81-F1
#
_cell.length_a   1.000
_cell.length_b   1.000
_cell.length_c   1.000
_cell.angle_alpha   90.00
_cell.angle_beta   90.00
_cell.angle_gamma   90.00
#
_symmetry.space_group_name_H-M   'P 1'
#
loop_
_entity.id
_entity.type
_entity.pdbx_description
1 polymer ?
#
loop_
_entity_poly.entity_id
_entity_poly.type
_entity_poly.pdbx_seq_one_letter_code
_entity_poly.pdbx_strand_id
1 'polypeptide(L)'
;MKTNRPLPTPFEFLWEIPLSCLSFLFSRVLRFVMQSLGRFYAVPSQDRVPAWQLVSAQFLEKPIKLLWTMSRARWNLHAIVAIVGPLEVRELVELDIKAAERSARSWTVVVYTTLDFKTITSMSSLTVSGENEWEAFKLQPGRYLLGLRYYQWSNTVEFPAVKVDGVQVVESQVIPAPADINSFYRDLLKRKNFLHVWLNYYVFNLLRFRDWLPASFVNNVFLPVPNPETKFYYGAIKTGEVLQIELDTALLTTHNVYYSLYSRECFPVDWYAIAEPKHTTAVSPGQCIYLIRIHPKFSKTEHFLPDWVKLTVVS
;
A
#
# COMPACT_ATOMS: atom_id res chain seq x y z
N MET A 1 5.01 -16.05 23.48
CA MET A 1 5.01 -14.66 23.97
C MET A 1 3.67 -14.42 24.67
N LYS A 2 3.64 -14.27 26.00
CA LYS A 2 2.40 -13.92 26.73
C LYS A 2 2.10 -12.45 26.42
N THR A 3 1.27 -12.18 25.42
CA THR A 3 0.75 -10.83 25.21
C THR A 3 -0.19 -10.54 26.38
N ASN A 4 0.07 -9.47 27.14
CA ASN A 4 -0.93 -8.90 28.03
C ASN A 4 -2.09 -8.46 27.14
N ARG A 5 -3.07 -9.35 26.97
CA ARG A 5 -4.23 -9.10 26.12
C ARG A 5 -5.01 -7.96 26.77
N PRO A 6 -5.13 -6.80 26.10
CA PRO A 6 -5.92 -5.72 26.65
C PRO A 6 -7.38 -6.18 26.72
N LEU A 7 -7.93 -6.22 27.92
CA LEU A 7 -9.36 -6.44 28.11
C LEU A 7 -10.10 -5.17 27.65
N PRO A 8 -11.18 -5.29 26.85
CA PRO A 8 -12.01 -4.16 26.52
C PRO A 8 -12.60 -3.55 27.80
N THR A 9 -12.60 -2.23 27.88
CA THR A 9 -13.36 -1.50 28.90
C THR A 9 -14.87 -1.65 28.65
N PRO A 10 -15.74 -1.44 29.65
CA PRO A 10 -17.19 -1.46 29.45
C PRO A 10 -17.67 -0.51 28.34
N PHE A 11 -17.03 0.67 28.23
CA PHE A 11 -17.30 1.62 27.14
C PHE A 11 -16.92 1.05 25.78
N GLU A 12 -15.73 0.45 25.66
CA GLU A 12 -15.30 -0.18 24.40
C GLU A 12 -16.25 -1.33 24.00
N PHE A 13 -16.72 -2.11 24.98
CA PHE A 13 -17.64 -3.21 24.73
C PHE A 13 -19.03 -2.75 24.28
N LEU A 14 -19.59 -1.73 24.94
CA LEU A 14 -20.96 -1.25 24.68
C LEU A 14 -21.07 -0.37 23.44
N TRP A 15 -20.00 0.34 23.07
CA TRP A 15 -20.05 1.34 21.98
C TRP A 15 -19.03 1.10 20.88
N GLU A 16 -17.75 0.98 21.21
CA GLU A 16 -16.68 0.90 20.19
C GLU A 16 -16.80 -0.36 19.34
N ILE A 17 -17.08 -1.52 19.94
CA ILE A 17 -17.23 -2.79 19.22
C ILE A 17 -18.48 -2.78 18.32
N PRO A 18 -19.70 -2.46 18.81
CA PRO A 18 -20.88 -2.36 17.93
C PRO A 18 -20.71 -1.37 16.79
N LEU A 19 -20.18 -0.17 17.05
CA LEU A 19 -19.91 0.83 16.02
C LEU A 19 -18.85 0.35 15.02
N SER A 20 -17.86 -0.44 15.47
CA SER A 20 -16.89 -1.06 14.57
C SER A 20 -17.53 -2.11 13.66
N CYS A 21 -18.47 -2.91 14.16
CA CYS A 21 -19.22 -3.85 13.33
C CYS A 21 -20.05 -3.14 12.25
N LEU A 22 -20.75 -2.06 12.62
CA LEU A 22 -21.52 -1.24 11.68
C LEU A 22 -20.61 -0.55 10.65
N SER A 23 -19.50 0.02 11.09
CA SER A 23 -18.47 0.61 10.21
C SER A 23 -17.87 -0.41 9.26
N PHE A 24 -17.60 -1.63 9.74
CA PHE A 24 -17.10 -2.71 8.90
C PHE A 24 -18.13 -3.10 7.82
N LEU A 25 -19.40 -3.26 8.18
CA LEU A 25 -20.47 -3.55 7.23
C LEU A 25 -20.60 -2.43 6.19
N PHE A 26 -20.63 -1.17 6.64
CA PHE A 26 -20.64 0.00 5.77
C PHE A 26 -19.46 -0.02 4.78
N SER A 27 -18.24 -0.30 5.27
CA SER A 27 -17.03 -0.41 4.44
C SER A 27 -17.18 -1.48 3.35
N ARG A 28 -17.77 -2.64 3.66
CA ARG A 28 -18.03 -3.71 2.70
C ARG A 28 -19.07 -3.33 1.65
N VAL A 29 -20.18 -2.72 2.08
CA VAL A 29 -21.22 -2.22 1.18
C VAL A 29 -20.64 -1.15 0.24
N LEU A 30 -19.92 -0.18 0.78
CA LEU A 30 -19.32 0.88 -0.03
C LEU A 30 -18.31 0.31 -1.03
N ARG A 31 -17.45 -0.62 -0.62
CA ARG A 31 -16.50 -1.29 -1.53
C ARG A 31 -17.23 -1.99 -2.69
N PHE A 32 -18.35 -2.66 -2.40
CA PHE A 32 -19.17 -3.32 -3.42
C PHE A 32 -19.84 -2.32 -4.37
N VAL A 33 -20.38 -1.22 -3.85
CA VAL A 33 -20.94 -0.13 -4.65
C VAL A 33 -19.86 0.47 -5.55
N MET A 34 -18.68 0.78 -5.01
CA MET A 34 -17.56 1.32 -5.77
C MET A 34 -17.02 0.36 -6.83
N GLN A 35 -17.04 -0.95 -6.57
CA GLN A 35 -16.72 -1.97 -7.59
C GLN A 35 -17.74 -1.99 -8.73
N SER A 36 -19.02 -1.86 -8.39
CA SER A 36 -20.11 -1.83 -9.37
C SER A 36 -20.07 -0.57 -10.22
N LEU A 37 -19.84 0.59 -9.59
CA LEU A 37 -19.65 1.88 -10.26
C LEU A 37 -18.36 1.93 -11.07
N GLY A 38 -17.30 1.28 -10.60
CA GLY A 38 -16.01 1.19 -11.29
C GLY A 38 -16.12 0.60 -12.71
N ARG A 39 -17.13 -0.25 -12.96
CA ARG A 39 -17.45 -0.74 -14.31
C ARG A 39 -17.80 0.39 -15.30
N PHE A 40 -18.33 1.50 -14.81
CA PHE A 40 -18.72 2.67 -15.60
C PHE A 40 -17.61 3.73 -15.71
N TYR A 41 -16.71 3.81 -14.72
CA TYR A 41 -15.64 4.81 -14.68
C TYR A 41 -14.27 4.31 -15.17
N ALA A 42 -14.04 2.99 -15.17
CA ALA A 42 -12.82 2.37 -15.69
C ALA A 42 -12.90 2.05 -17.19
N VAL A 43 -13.92 2.52 -17.90
CA VAL A 43 -13.92 2.54 -19.37
C VAL A 43 -13.18 3.82 -19.76
N PRO A 44 -11.92 3.74 -20.23
CA PRO A 44 -11.37 4.89 -20.94
C PRO A 44 -12.32 5.18 -22.10
N SER A 45 -12.66 6.45 -22.33
CA SER A 45 -13.18 6.85 -23.63
C SER A 45 -12.26 6.22 -24.69
N GLN A 46 -12.82 5.50 -25.67
CA GLN A 46 -12.06 4.79 -26.72
C GLN A 46 -11.01 5.68 -27.40
N ASP A 47 -11.14 7.01 -27.28
CA ASP A 47 -10.27 8.02 -27.88
C ASP A 47 -9.03 8.43 -27.06
N ARG A 48 -8.76 7.83 -25.90
CA ARG A 48 -7.56 8.18 -25.10
C ARG A 48 -6.55 7.04 -25.08
N VAL A 49 -5.36 7.33 -25.63
CA VAL A 49 -4.17 6.48 -25.52
C VAL A 49 -3.91 6.18 -24.04
N PRO A 50 -3.78 4.90 -23.63
CA PRO A 50 -3.44 4.53 -22.27
C PRO A 50 -2.12 5.18 -21.82
N ALA A 51 -2.14 5.79 -20.64
CA ALA A 51 -0.97 6.44 -20.06
C ALA A 51 -0.90 6.17 -18.55
N TRP A 52 0.30 6.20 -18.00
CA TRP A 52 0.52 6.08 -16.57
C TRP A 52 -0.15 7.23 -15.82
N GLN A 53 -0.94 6.88 -14.80
CA GLN A 53 -1.55 7.83 -13.88
C GLN A 53 -0.80 7.77 -12.56
N LEU A 54 -0.02 8.80 -12.28
CA LEU A 54 0.63 9.01 -10.99
C LEU A 54 -0.43 9.25 -9.89
N VAL A 55 -0.32 8.53 -8.77
CA VAL A 55 -1.09 8.82 -7.56
C VAL A 55 -0.48 10.06 -6.89
N SER A 56 -1.03 11.22 -7.23
CA SER A 56 -0.60 12.54 -6.76
C SER A 56 -1.73 13.30 -6.07
N ALA A 57 -1.42 14.50 -5.55
CA ALA A 57 -2.42 15.45 -5.06
C ALA A 57 -3.55 15.69 -6.09
N GLN A 58 -3.17 15.95 -7.35
CA GLN A 58 -4.11 16.17 -8.47
C GLN A 58 -4.97 14.93 -8.75
N PHE A 59 -4.37 13.73 -8.69
CA PHE A 59 -5.14 12.49 -8.84
C PHE A 59 -6.20 12.37 -7.75
N LEU A 60 -5.85 12.67 -6.50
CA LEU A 60 -6.75 12.55 -5.35
C LEU A 60 -7.68 13.75 -5.17
N GLU A 61 -7.53 14.82 -5.95
CA GLU A 61 -8.38 16.02 -5.85
C GLU A 61 -9.87 15.65 -6.00
N LYS A 62 -10.18 14.71 -6.90
CA LYS A 62 -11.53 14.18 -7.08
C LYS A 62 -11.96 13.37 -5.84
N PRO A 63 -13.06 13.74 -5.14
CA PRO A 63 -13.49 13.07 -3.92
C PRO A 63 -13.71 11.56 -4.08
N ILE A 64 -14.24 11.15 -5.24
CA ILE A 64 -14.49 9.74 -5.55
C ILE A 64 -13.21 8.91 -5.64
N LYS A 65 -12.09 9.50 -6.12
CA LYS A 65 -10.79 8.82 -6.21
C LYS A 65 -10.16 8.65 -4.84
N LEU A 66 -10.28 9.65 -3.97
CA LEU A 66 -9.86 9.54 -2.57
C LEU A 66 -10.65 8.43 -1.84
N LEU A 67 -11.97 8.46 -1.95
CA LEU A 67 -12.85 7.46 -1.34
C LEU A 67 -12.53 6.04 -1.86
N TRP A 68 -12.37 5.91 -3.17
CA TRP A 68 -11.99 4.66 -3.82
C TRP A 68 -10.66 4.12 -3.29
N THR A 69 -9.65 4.98 -3.19
CA THR A 69 -8.31 4.60 -2.70
C THR A 69 -8.38 4.12 -1.25
N MET A 70 -9.05 4.87 -0.38
CA MET A 70 -9.19 4.55 1.05
C MET A 70 -10.01 3.28 1.32
N SER A 71 -10.95 2.93 0.43
CA SER A 71 -11.81 1.75 0.59
C SER A 71 -11.10 0.41 0.32
N ARG A 72 -9.90 0.45 -0.28
CA ARG A 72 -9.28 -0.72 -0.91
C ARG A 72 -7.88 -1.03 -0.43
N ALA A 73 -7.06 -0.01 -0.21
CA ALA A 73 -5.66 -0.21 0.14
C ALA A 73 -5.25 0.75 1.26
N ARG A 74 -4.21 0.35 1.99
CA ARG A 74 -3.50 1.27 2.88
C ARG A 74 -2.49 2.06 2.06
N TRP A 75 -2.35 3.35 2.38
CA TRP A 75 -1.46 4.26 1.67
C TRP A 75 -0.03 3.74 1.67
N ASN A 76 0.58 3.64 0.49
CA ASN A 76 2.02 3.41 0.40
C ASN A 76 2.74 4.76 0.38
N LEU A 77 3.14 5.23 1.55
CA LEU A 77 3.72 6.57 1.75
C LEU A 77 5.19 6.66 1.30
N HIS A 78 5.82 5.50 1.12
CA HIS A 78 7.27 5.36 0.89
C HIS A 78 7.62 5.03 -0.56
N ALA A 79 6.61 4.97 -1.44
CA ALA A 79 6.81 4.72 -2.86
C ALA A 79 6.09 5.76 -3.70
N ILE A 80 6.65 6.08 -4.86
CA ILE A 80 5.88 6.63 -5.97
C ILE A 80 4.99 5.52 -6.50
N VAL A 81 3.70 5.80 -6.66
CA VAL A 81 2.72 4.82 -7.16
C VAL A 81 2.11 5.34 -8.45
N ALA A 82 2.18 4.54 -9.51
CA ALA A 82 1.51 4.83 -10.77
C ALA A 82 0.64 3.63 -11.19
N ILE A 83 -0.45 3.91 -11.90
CA ILE A 83 -1.34 2.87 -12.44
C ILE A 83 -1.59 3.09 -13.92
N VAL A 84 -1.71 2.03 -14.69
CA VAL A 84 -2.14 2.10 -16.09
C VAL A 84 -3.13 0.98 -16.42
N GLY A 85 -4.06 1.29 -17.31
CA GLY A 85 -5.11 0.39 -17.76
C GLY A 85 -6.52 0.93 -17.50
N PRO A 86 -7.55 0.10 -17.76
CA PRO A 86 -7.43 -1.30 -18.12
C PRO A 86 -6.78 -1.54 -19.50
N LEU A 87 -5.89 -2.53 -19.57
CA LEU A 87 -5.28 -3.04 -20.80
C LEU A 87 -6.00 -4.34 -21.20
N GLU A 88 -6.37 -4.46 -22.47
CA GLU A 88 -6.96 -5.68 -23.02
C GLU A 88 -5.85 -6.58 -23.55
N VAL A 89 -5.69 -7.75 -22.93
CA VAL A 89 -4.58 -8.69 -23.16
C VAL A 89 -5.12 -9.99 -23.70
N ARG A 90 -4.48 -10.56 -24.72
CA ARG A 90 -4.76 -11.91 -25.22
C ARG A 90 -3.80 -12.92 -24.58
N GLU A 91 -2.52 -12.60 -24.52
CA GLU A 91 -1.50 -13.52 -24.01
C GLU A 91 -0.37 -12.81 -23.26
N LEU A 92 0.13 -11.69 -23.78
CA LEU A 92 1.40 -11.14 -23.34
C LEU A 92 1.29 -9.67 -22.94
N VAL A 93 1.95 -9.31 -21.83
CA VAL A 93 2.23 -7.92 -21.46
C VAL A 93 3.73 -7.80 -21.24
N GLU A 94 4.38 -6.88 -21.95
CA GLU A 94 5.82 -6.63 -21.83
C GLU A 94 6.06 -5.23 -21.31
N LEU A 95 7.08 -5.06 -20.47
CA LEU A 95 7.50 -3.78 -19.92
C LEU A 95 8.97 -3.52 -20.24
N ASP A 96 9.29 -2.28 -20.59
CA ASP A 96 10.66 -1.78 -20.62
C ASP A 96 11.18 -1.66 -19.17
N ILE A 97 11.86 -2.70 -18.70
CA ILE A 97 12.37 -2.73 -17.33
C ILE A 97 13.59 -1.80 -17.14
N LYS A 98 14.28 -1.43 -18.21
CA LYS A 98 15.44 -0.52 -18.13
C LYS A 98 15.02 0.88 -17.72
N ALA A 99 13.86 1.34 -18.19
CA ALA A 99 13.24 2.57 -17.68
C ALA A 99 13.01 2.52 -16.16
N ALA A 100 12.53 1.38 -15.65
CA ALA A 100 12.30 1.19 -14.22
C ALA A 100 13.59 1.16 -13.39
N GLU A 101 14.62 0.45 -13.88
CA GLU A 101 15.94 0.36 -13.24
C GLU A 101 16.65 1.73 -13.16
N ARG A 102 16.56 2.55 -14.21
CA ARG A 102 17.11 3.92 -14.20
C ARG A 102 16.42 4.82 -13.18
N SER A 103 15.15 4.56 -12.91
CA SER A 103 14.29 5.42 -12.10
C SER A 103 14.38 5.17 -10.61
N ALA A 104 14.60 3.91 -10.21
CA ALA A 104 14.57 3.53 -8.82
C ALA A 104 15.38 2.25 -8.56
N ARG A 105 16.04 2.21 -7.41
CA ARG A 105 16.78 1.01 -6.98
C ARG A 105 15.86 -0.16 -6.67
N SER A 106 14.66 0.12 -6.18
CA SER A 106 13.65 -0.89 -5.88
C SER A 106 12.36 -0.52 -6.58
N TRP A 107 11.87 -1.46 -7.39
CA TRP A 107 10.64 -1.27 -8.14
C TRP A 107 9.82 -2.54 -8.19
N THR A 108 8.50 -2.39 -8.30
CA THR A 108 7.58 -3.51 -8.46
C THR A 108 6.44 -3.12 -9.39
N VAL A 109 6.21 -3.93 -10.42
CA VAL A 109 5.00 -3.90 -11.24
C VAL A 109 4.12 -5.07 -10.83
N VAL A 110 2.86 -4.78 -10.53
CA VAL A 110 1.86 -5.78 -10.14
C VAL A 110 0.71 -5.75 -11.13
N VAL A 111 0.32 -6.94 -11.59
CA VAL A 111 -0.84 -7.13 -12.47
C VAL A 111 -2.06 -7.40 -11.59
N TYR A 112 -3.10 -6.59 -11.77
CA TYR A 112 -4.36 -6.71 -11.06
C TYR A 112 -5.51 -7.01 -12.01
N THR A 113 -6.48 -7.78 -11.53
CA THR A 113 -7.81 -7.83 -12.13
C THR A 113 -8.50 -6.46 -12.05
N THR A 114 -9.37 -6.16 -13.01
CA THR A 114 -10.06 -4.86 -13.08
C THR A 114 -11.32 -4.78 -12.20
N LEU A 115 -11.88 -5.91 -11.78
CA LEU A 115 -13.10 -5.95 -10.96
C LEU A 115 -12.79 -5.85 -9.46
N ASP A 116 -12.01 -6.80 -8.95
CA ASP A 116 -11.74 -6.97 -7.53
C ASP A 116 -10.33 -6.54 -7.11
N PHE A 117 -9.46 -6.18 -8.07
CA PHE A 117 -8.08 -5.72 -7.85
C PHE A 117 -7.24 -6.76 -7.14
N LYS A 118 -7.53 -8.03 -7.46
CA LYS A 118 -6.75 -9.17 -7.01
C LYS A 118 -5.46 -9.19 -7.78
N THR A 119 -4.35 -9.33 -7.06
CA THR A 119 -3.04 -9.58 -7.66
C THR A 119 -3.05 -10.92 -8.39
N ILE A 120 -2.75 -10.88 -9.69
CA ILE A 120 -2.57 -12.07 -10.54
C ILE A 120 -1.11 -12.50 -10.52
N THR A 121 -0.22 -11.55 -10.78
CA THR A 121 1.23 -11.77 -10.79
C THR A 121 1.95 -10.44 -10.53
N SER A 122 3.27 -10.50 -10.35
CA SER A 122 4.11 -9.34 -10.14
C SER A 122 5.53 -9.60 -10.64
N MET A 123 6.21 -8.54 -11.02
CA MET A 123 7.63 -8.49 -11.37
C MET A 123 8.27 -7.34 -10.61
N SER A 124 9.50 -7.51 -10.18
CA SER A 124 10.24 -6.50 -9.44
C SER A 124 11.71 -6.51 -9.80
N SER A 125 12.41 -5.48 -9.33
CA SER A 125 13.88 -5.42 -9.33
C SER A 125 14.55 -6.60 -8.59
N LEU A 126 13.79 -7.38 -7.81
CA LEU A 126 14.29 -8.55 -7.08
C LEU A 126 14.11 -9.86 -7.86
N THR A 127 13.31 -9.86 -8.93
CA THR A 127 12.98 -11.06 -9.71
C THR A 127 13.52 -11.04 -11.13
N VAL A 128 13.83 -9.86 -11.68
CA VAL A 128 14.41 -9.73 -13.02
C VAL A 128 15.93 -9.79 -12.95
N SER A 129 16.58 -10.37 -13.96
CA SER A 129 18.04 -10.40 -14.06
C SER A 129 18.64 -9.04 -14.43
N GLY A 130 17.83 -8.17 -15.05
CA GLY A 130 18.29 -6.90 -15.61
C GLY A 130 19.13 -7.06 -16.87
N GLU A 131 19.18 -8.24 -17.51
CA GLU A 131 19.90 -8.43 -18.77
C GLU A 131 19.07 -7.97 -19.97
N ASN A 132 17.75 -8.18 -19.90
CA ASN A 132 16.83 -7.80 -20.96
C ASN A 132 16.37 -6.34 -20.81
N GLU A 133 16.06 -5.71 -21.94
CA GLU A 133 15.35 -4.42 -21.94
C GLU A 133 13.86 -4.62 -21.67
N TRP A 134 13.27 -5.65 -22.28
CA TRP A 134 11.86 -5.98 -22.17
C TRP A 134 11.67 -7.27 -21.38
N GLU A 135 10.76 -7.24 -20.40
CA GLU A 135 10.37 -8.42 -19.64
C GLU A 135 8.86 -8.65 -19.73
N ALA A 136 8.47 -9.92 -19.78
CA ALA A 136 7.11 -10.30 -20.16
C ALA A 136 6.33 -11.01 -19.04
N PHE A 137 5.04 -10.68 -18.93
CA PHE A 137 4.03 -11.46 -18.24
C PHE A 137 3.24 -12.28 -19.25
N LYS A 138 3.13 -13.59 -19.02
CA LYS A 138 2.10 -14.41 -19.66
C LYS A 138 0.83 -14.37 -18.84
N LEU A 139 -0.26 -13.93 -19.46
CA LEU A 139 -1.57 -13.75 -18.84
C LEU A 139 -2.64 -14.47 -19.65
N GLN A 140 -3.70 -14.89 -18.99
CA GLN A 140 -4.90 -15.37 -19.69
C GLN A 140 -5.61 -14.20 -20.38
N PRO A 141 -6.38 -14.43 -21.46
CA PRO A 141 -7.16 -13.38 -22.11
C PRO A 141 -8.04 -12.62 -21.11
N GLY A 142 -8.00 -11.29 -21.12
CA GLY A 142 -8.78 -10.48 -20.19
C GLY A 142 -8.36 -9.01 -20.11
N ARG A 143 -8.97 -8.29 -19.15
CA ARG A 143 -8.67 -6.87 -18.89
C ARG A 143 -7.94 -6.71 -17.57
N TYR A 144 -6.76 -6.13 -17.61
CA TYR A 144 -5.86 -6.01 -16.45
C TYR A 144 -5.46 -4.56 -16.19
N LEU A 145 -5.15 -4.28 -14.92
CA LEU A 145 -4.54 -3.02 -14.51
C LEU A 145 -3.12 -3.30 -14.02
N LEU A 146 -2.16 -2.49 -14.45
CA LEU A 146 -0.80 -2.54 -13.95
C LEU A 146 -0.64 -1.47 -12.87
N GLY A 147 -0.10 -1.85 -11.71
CA GLY A 147 0.32 -0.91 -10.69
C GLY A 147 1.83 -0.97 -10.50
N LEU A 148 2.48 0.17 -10.69
CA LEU A 148 3.90 0.38 -10.54
C LEU A 148 4.18 1.06 -9.21
N ARG A 149 5.25 0.60 -8.55
CA ARG A 149 5.76 1.19 -7.31
C ARG A 149 7.25 1.40 -7.45
N TYR A 150 7.73 2.61 -7.14
CA TYR A 150 9.14 2.93 -7.05
C TYR A 150 9.49 3.30 -5.62
N TYR A 151 10.47 2.62 -5.03
CA TYR A 151 11.09 2.94 -3.76
C TYR A 151 12.51 3.43 -4.01
N GLN A 152 12.99 4.37 -3.19
CA GLN A 152 14.34 4.94 -3.36
C GLN A 152 14.55 5.44 -4.79
N TRP A 153 13.62 6.27 -5.25
CA TRP A 153 13.63 6.83 -6.60
C TRP A 153 14.70 7.92 -6.76
N SER A 154 15.12 8.12 -8.00
CA SER A 154 15.95 9.24 -8.45
C SER A 154 15.13 10.53 -8.57
N ASN A 155 15.78 11.71 -8.61
CA ASN A 155 15.10 13.01 -8.77
C ASN A 155 14.25 13.13 -10.04
N THR A 156 14.44 12.23 -10.99
CA THR A 156 13.66 12.07 -12.19
C THR A 156 13.30 10.59 -12.31
N VAL A 157 12.04 10.34 -12.65
CA VAL A 157 11.50 8.99 -12.78
C VAL A 157 10.93 8.83 -14.17
N GLU A 158 11.25 7.71 -14.78
CA GLU A 158 10.73 7.23 -16.05
C GLU A 158 9.73 6.09 -15.77
N PHE A 159 8.46 6.30 -16.13
CA PHE A 159 7.50 5.22 -16.18
C PHE A 159 7.72 4.40 -17.45
N PRO A 160 7.75 3.07 -17.34
CA PRO A 160 8.17 2.20 -18.44
C PRO A 160 7.12 2.19 -19.55
N ALA A 161 7.57 2.05 -20.80
CA ALA A 161 6.69 1.72 -21.90
C ALA A 161 6.07 0.32 -21.69
N VAL A 162 4.86 0.10 -22.22
CA VAL A 162 4.13 -1.17 -22.11
C VAL A 162 3.71 -1.64 -23.48
N LYS A 163 4.07 -2.88 -23.81
CA LYS A 163 3.52 -3.61 -24.96
C LYS A 163 2.48 -4.61 -24.51
N VAL A 164 1.44 -4.77 -25.31
CA VAL A 164 0.43 -5.80 -25.15
C VAL A 164 0.33 -6.56 -26.45
N ASP A 165 0.53 -7.88 -26.37
CA ASP A 165 0.53 -8.78 -27.53
C ASP A 165 1.42 -8.26 -28.69
N GLY A 166 2.60 -7.75 -28.35
CA GLY A 166 3.60 -7.23 -29.29
C GLY A 166 3.40 -5.77 -29.76
N VAL A 167 2.28 -5.13 -29.39
CA VAL A 167 1.99 -3.74 -29.78
C VAL A 167 2.22 -2.81 -28.60
N GLN A 168 3.02 -1.75 -28.80
CA GLN A 168 3.21 -0.72 -27.78
C GLN A 168 1.92 0.08 -27.60
N VAL A 169 1.36 0.04 -26.39
CA VAL A 169 0.07 0.68 -26.05
C VAL A 169 0.22 1.78 -25.01
N VAL A 170 1.35 1.82 -24.31
CA VAL A 170 1.72 2.89 -23.36
C VAL A 170 3.13 3.34 -23.69
N GLU A 171 3.29 4.63 -23.94
CA GLU A 171 4.59 5.28 -24.12
C GLU A 171 5.32 5.44 -22.79
N SER A 172 6.66 5.46 -22.84
CA SER A 172 7.47 5.85 -21.68
C SER A 172 7.15 7.30 -21.29
N GLN A 173 7.13 7.57 -19.98
CA GLN A 173 6.81 8.90 -19.46
C GLN A 173 7.82 9.32 -18.39
N VAL A 174 8.59 10.36 -18.67
CA VAL A 174 9.53 10.96 -17.72
C VAL A 174 8.84 12.06 -16.92
N ILE A 175 8.99 12.04 -15.60
CA ILE A 175 8.48 13.05 -14.68
C ILE A 175 9.56 13.52 -13.70
N PRO A 176 9.51 14.79 -13.26
CA PRO A 176 10.22 15.22 -12.07
C PRO A 176 9.71 14.47 -10.85
N ALA A 177 10.63 14.00 -10.00
CA ALA A 177 10.32 13.20 -8.83
C ALA A 177 11.19 13.64 -7.64
N PRO A 178 10.93 14.84 -7.08
CA PRO A 178 11.69 15.30 -5.93
C PRO A 178 11.54 14.32 -4.76
N ALA A 179 12.50 14.33 -3.83
CA ALA A 179 12.52 13.42 -2.69
C ALA A 179 11.24 13.50 -1.83
N ASP A 180 10.57 14.65 -1.84
CA ASP A 180 9.34 14.94 -1.11
C ASP A 180 8.07 14.86 -1.98
N ILE A 181 8.10 14.21 -3.16
CA ILE A 181 6.93 14.09 -4.06
C ILE A 181 5.65 13.57 -3.35
N ASN A 182 5.83 12.79 -2.27
CA ASN A 182 4.76 12.24 -1.44
C ASN A 182 4.30 13.18 -0.29
N SER A 183 4.81 14.41 -0.20
CA SER A 183 4.48 15.37 0.86
C SER A 183 2.99 15.74 0.90
N PHE A 184 2.29 15.65 -0.25
CA PHE A 184 0.84 15.89 -0.34
C PHE A 184 0.01 14.99 0.60
N TYR A 185 0.54 13.81 0.99
CA TYR A 185 -0.14 12.94 1.95
C TYR A 185 -0.38 13.64 3.30
N ARG A 186 0.46 14.61 3.69
CA ARG A 186 0.32 15.37 4.95
C ARG A 186 -0.99 16.17 4.99
N ASP A 187 -1.45 16.65 3.83
CA ASP A 187 -2.66 17.46 3.74
C ASP A 187 -3.94 16.63 3.61
N LEU A 188 -3.86 15.32 3.36
CA LEU A 188 -5.05 14.49 3.20
C LEU A 188 -5.91 14.44 4.45
N LEU A 189 -5.31 14.50 5.65
CA LEU A 189 -6.06 14.52 6.90
C LEU A 189 -7.02 15.72 6.99
N LYS A 190 -6.68 16.86 6.39
CA LYS A 190 -7.54 18.06 6.33
C LYS A 190 -8.81 17.83 5.50
N ARG A 191 -8.81 16.82 4.63
CA ARG A 191 -9.94 16.43 3.78
C ARG A 191 -10.85 15.38 4.43
N LYS A 192 -10.56 15.02 5.70
CA LYS A 192 -11.40 14.11 6.48
C LYS A 192 -12.82 14.62 6.55
N ASN A 193 -13.77 13.71 6.39
CA ASN A 193 -15.19 13.97 6.58
C ASN A 193 -15.86 12.71 7.15
N PHE A 194 -17.16 12.80 7.42
CA PHE A 194 -17.93 11.73 8.04
C PHE A 194 -17.89 10.41 7.25
N LEU A 195 -17.90 10.44 5.92
CA LEU A 195 -17.84 9.23 5.10
C LEU A 195 -16.49 8.52 5.27
N HIS A 196 -15.39 9.27 5.30
CA HIS A 196 -14.06 8.71 5.54
C HIS A 196 -13.93 8.09 6.94
N VAL A 197 -14.55 8.73 7.93
CA VAL A 197 -14.60 8.23 9.31
C VAL A 197 -15.31 6.88 9.34
N TRP A 198 -16.55 6.81 8.86
CA TRP A 198 -17.31 5.56 8.87
C TRP A 198 -16.70 4.45 8.02
N LEU A 199 -16.01 4.80 6.94
CA LEU A 199 -15.32 3.83 6.09
C LEU A 199 -14.22 3.05 6.83
N ASN A 200 -13.54 3.69 7.79
CA ASN A 200 -12.34 3.14 8.44
C ASN A 200 -12.41 3.08 9.97
N TYR A 201 -13.51 3.51 10.61
CA TYR A 201 -13.65 3.56 12.06
C TYR A 201 -13.37 2.21 12.73
N TYR A 202 -13.77 1.10 12.09
CA TYR A 202 -13.54 -0.26 12.59
C TYR A 202 -12.05 -0.65 12.69
N VAL A 203 -11.16 0.00 11.94
CA VAL A 203 -9.79 -0.49 11.72
C VAL A 203 -8.95 -0.41 13.01
N PHE A 204 -9.07 0.69 13.76
CA PHE A 204 -8.34 0.83 15.01
C PHE A 204 -8.70 -0.28 15.99
N ASN A 205 -10.00 -0.52 16.19
CA ASN A 205 -10.48 -1.55 17.11
C ASN A 205 -10.16 -2.97 16.61
N LEU A 206 -10.26 -3.22 15.30
CA LEU A 206 -9.81 -4.47 14.69
C LEU A 206 -8.37 -4.80 15.08
N LEU A 207 -7.47 -3.81 15.02
CA LEU A 207 -6.07 -4.00 15.34
C LEU A 207 -5.81 -4.05 16.85
N ARG A 208 -6.54 -3.25 17.63
CA ARG A 208 -6.45 -3.22 19.09
C ARG A 208 -6.83 -4.57 19.72
N PHE A 209 -7.87 -5.20 19.18
CA PHE A 209 -8.40 -6.48 19.67
C PHE A 209 -8.02 -7.66 18.77
N ARG A 210 -6.99 -7.51 17.92
CA ARG A 210 -6.61 -8.53 16.93
C ARG A 210 -6.30 -9.90 17.54
N ASP A 211 -5.79 -9.93 18.78
CA ASP A 211 -5.43 -11.16 19.49
C ASP A 211 -6.66 -12.02 19.85
N TRP A 212 -7.87 -11.45 19.72
CA TRP A 212 -9.16 -12.10 19.96
C TRP A 212 -9.82 -12.59 18.66
N LEU A 213 -9.22 -12.30 17.52
CA LEU A 213 -9.74 -12.59 16.19
C LEU A 213 -8.79 -13.55 15.46
N PRO A 214 -9.28 -14.32 14.48
CA PRO A 214 -8.41 -15.13 13.63
C PRO A 214 -7.37 -14.24 12.91
N ALA A 215 -6.09 -14.58 13.00
CA ALA A 215 -5.02 -13.78 12.39
C ALA A 215 -5.20 -13.62 10.87
N SER A 216 -5.67 -14.66 10.18
CA SER A 216 -5.98 -14.63 8.75
C SER A 216 -7.10 -13.63 8.42
N PHE A 217 -8.13 -13.55 9.27
CA PHE A 217 -9.20 -12.56 9.14
C PHE A 217 -8.65 -11.14 9.26
N VAL A 218 -7.89 -10.86 10.33
CA VAL A 218 -7.30 -9.53 10.56
C VAL A 218 -6.41 -9.12 9.39
N ASN A 219 -5.54 -10.03 8.93
CA ASN A 219 -4.64 -9.77 7.81
C ASN A 219 -5.40 -9.47 6.51
N ASN A 220 -6.38 -10.30 6.15
CA ASN A 220 -7.16 -10.13 4.91
C ASN A 220 -8.04 -8.87 4.93
N VAL A 221 -8.49 -8.45 6.12
CA VAL A 221 -9.28 -7.23 6.30
C VAL A 221 -8.38 -5.99 6.27
N PHE A 222 -7.26 -6.01 6.98
CA PHE A 222 -6.41 -4.83 7.14
C PHE A 222 -5.48 -4.59 5.94
N LEU A 223 -4.93 -5.66 5.36
CA LEU A 223 -4.01 -5.66 4.22
C LEU A 223 -4.54 -6.54 3.08
N PRO A 224 -5.64 -6.16 2.41
CA PRO A 224 -6.29 -6.99 1.40
C PRO A 224 -5.45 -7.21 0.11
N VAL A 225 -4.44 -6.36 -0.13
CA VAL A 225 -3.59 -6.42 -1.33
C VAL A 225 -2.11 -6.24 -0.93
N PRO A 226 -1.50 -7.25 -0.28
CA PRO A 226 -0.10 -7.14 0.13
C PRO A 226 0.82 -7.18 -1.08
N ASN A 227 1.95 -6.46 -1.02
CA ASN A 227 3.08 -6.78 -1.89
C ASN A 227 3.66 -8.12 -1.42
N PRO A 228 3.71 -9.18 -2.25
CA PRO A 228 4.23 -10.48 -1.83
C PRO A 228 5.66 -10.43 -1.26
N GLU A 229 6.43 -9.43 -1.69
CA GLU A 229 7.83 -9.22 -1.31
C GLU A 229 8.01 -8.38 -0.04
N THR A 230 6.95 -7.79 0.50
CA THR A 230 7.03 -6.94 1.68
C THR A 230 6.46 -7.67 2.90
N LYS A 231 7.25 -7.74 3.97
CA LYS A 231 6.73 -8.16 5.28
C LYS A 231 6.11 -6.97 5.99
N PHE A 232 4.99 -7.20 6.67
CA PHE A 232 4.25 -6.16 7.35
C PHE A 232 4.10 -6.50 8.84
N TYR A 233 4.42 -5.53 9.68
CA TYR A 233 3.99 -5.51 11.08
C TYR A 233 3.09 -4.31 11.29
N TYR A 234 2.02 -4.48 12.06
CA TYR A 234 1.03 -3.42 12.25
C TYR A 234 0.37 -3.54 13.60
N GLY A 235 -0.34 -2.51 14.02
CA GLY A 235 -1.09 -2.51 15.27
C GLY A 235 -1.73 -1.16 15.55
N ALA A 236 -2.23 -1.00 16.77
CA ALA A 236 -2.88 0.21 17.25
C ALA A 236 -2.09 0.79 18.42
N ILE A 237 -2.01 2.11 18.50
CA ILE A 237 -1.36 2.90 19.57
C ILE A 237 -2.38 3.94 20.05
N LYS A 238 -2.58 4.06 21.36
CA LYS A 238 -3.47 5.03 22.01
C LYS A 238 -2.76 6.38 22.18
N THR A 239 -3.55 7.40 22.49
CA THR A 239 -3.02 8.70 22.89
C THR A 239 -2.04 8.56 24.05
N GLY A 240 -0.88 9.20 23.96
CA GLY A 240 0.15 9.14 25.00
C GLY A 240 1.11 7.95 24.86
N GLU A 241 0.74 6.91 24.12
CA GLU A 241 1.61 5.75 23.91
C GLU A 241 2.66 6.02 22.81
N VAL A 242 3.79 5.30 22.89
CA VAL A 242 4.87 5.24 21.89
C VAL A 242 5.09 3.81 21.42
N LEU A 243 5.66 3.67 20.23
CA LEU A 243 6.16 2.39 19.72
C LEU A 243 7.67 2.34 19.83
N GLN A 244 8.16 1.38 20.60
CA GLN A 244 9.57 0.99 20.62
C GLN A 244 9.79 -0.13 19.61
N ILE A 245 10.82 0.05 18.79
CA ILE A 245 11.18 -0.82 17.69
C ILE A 245 12.62 -1.24 17.90
N GLU A 246 12.83 -2.55 18.03
CA GLU A 246 14.17 -3.14 18.03
C GLU A 246 14.31 -4.03 16.81
N LEU A 247 15.37 -3.78 16.04
CA LEU A 247 15.70 -4.43 14.79
C LEU A 247 17.08 -5.07 14.90
N ASP A 248 17.21 -6.28 14.39
CA ASP A 248 18.52 -6.89 14.20
C ASP A 248 19.34 -6.07 13.18
N THR A 249 20.64 -5.87 13.43
CA THR A 249 21.48 -5.11 12.51
C THR A 249 21.60 -5.79 11.15
N ALA A 250 21.56 -7.14 11.10
CA ALA A 250 21.56 -7.90 9.85
C ALA A 250 20.28 -7.68 9.02
N LEU A 251 19.16 -7.35 9.67
CA LEU A 251 17.96 -6.95 8.94
C LEU A 251 18.19 -5.63 8.21
N LEU A 252 18.84 -4.66 8.83
CA LEU A 252 19.06 -3.33 8.24
C LEU A 252 20.08 -3.35 7.10
N THR A 253 20.97 -4.34 7.03
CA THR A 253 21.90 -4.50 5.90
C THR A 253 21.20 -5.03 4.65
N THR A 254 20.23 -5.93 4.84
CA THR A 254 19.53 -6.67 3.77
C THR A 254 18.21 -6.01 3.36
N HIS A 255 17.50 -5.39 4.30
CA HIS A 255 16.16 -4.84 4.08
C HIS A 255 16.10 -3.34 4.34
N ASN A 256 15.20 -2.67 3.61
CA ASN A 256 14.71 -1.35 3.96
C ASN A 256 13.53 -1.48 4.92
N VAL A 257 13.55 -0.73 6.01
CA VAL A 257 12.48 -0.71 7.02
C VAL A 257 11.82 0.66 7.02
N TYR A 258 10.50 0.67 6.90
CA TYR A 258 9.71 1.90 6.82
C TYR A 258 8.61 1.93 7.87
N TYR A 259 8.48 3.05 8.56
CA TYR A 259 7.40 3.33 9.50
C TYR A 259 6.32 4.18 8.84
N SER A 260 5.07 3.86 9.12
CA SER A 260 3.92 4.70 8.82
C SER A 260 2.98 4.76 10.01
N LEU A 261 2.57 5.97 10.35
CA LEU A 261 1.52 6.25 11.31
C LEU A 261 0.31 6.80 10.56
N TYR A 262 -0.85 6.24 10.87
CA TYR A 262 -2.13 6.70 10.39
C TYR A 262 -3.01 7.14 11.54
N SER A 263 -3.90 8.09 11.30
CA SER A 263 -5.00 8.38 12.20
C SER A 263 -5.92 7.17 12.32
N ARG A 264 -6.82 7.19 13.30
CA ARG A 264 -7.88 6.18 13.47
C ARG A 264 -8.64 5.89 12.17
N GLU A 265 -8.87 6.91 11.35
CA GLU A 265 -9.61 6.82 10.09
C GLU A 265 -8.73 6.48 8.88
N CYS A 266 -7.50 5.99 9.12
CA CYS A 266 -6.52 5.60 8.12
C CYS A 266 -5.98 6.76 7.25
N PHE A 267 -5.99 8.01 7.73
CA PHE A 267 -5.26 9.11 7.07
C PHE A 267 -3.80 9.13 7.47
N PRO A 268 -2.85 9.44 6.56
CA PRO A 268 -1.44 9.58 6.91
C PRO A 268 -1.24 10.67 7.98
N VAL A 269 -0.45 10.35 9.00
CA VAL A 269 -0.06 11.29 10.06
C VAL A 269 1.45 11.52 9.98
N ASP A 270 2.22 10.45 9.98
CA ASP A 270 3.67 10.52 9.91
C ASP A 270 4.27 9.29 9.24
N TRP A 271 5.44 9.43 8.63
CA TRP A 271 6.15 8.34 7.97
C TRP A 271 7.61 8.69 7.69
N TYR A 272 8.48 7.69 7.86
CA TYR A 272 9.91 7.81 7.59
C TYR A 272 10.54 6.41 7.48
N ALA A 273 11.77 6.35 6.96
CA ALA A 273 12.58 5.13 7.00
C ALA A 273 13.25 4.98 8.37
N ILE A 274 13.36 3.75 8.86
CA ILE A 274 14.12 3.42 10.07
C ILE A 274 15.47 2.86 9.63
N ALA A 275 16.55 3.53 10.03
CA ALA A 275 17.91 3.15 9.69
C ALA A 275 18.72 2.66 10.91
N GLU A 276 18.13 2.74 12.11
CA GLU A 276 18.82 2.43 13.37
C GLU A 276 18.24 1.16 14.02
N PRO A 277 19.07 0.31 14.65
CA PRO A 277 18.62 -0.91 15.32
C PRO A 277 17.61 -0.69 16.45
N LYS A 278 17.65 0.48 17.10
CA LYS A 278 16.72 0.85 18.16
C LYS A 278 16.07 2.17 17.79
N HIS A 279 14.76 2.20 17.79
CA HIS A 279 13.99 3.37 17.42
C HIS A 279 12.76 3.51 18.31
N THR A 280 12.49 4.72 18.78
CA THR A 280 11.26 5.03 19.51
C THR A 280 10.52 6.11 18.75
N THR A 281 9.24 5.87 18.47
CA THR A 281 8.41 6.85 17.79
C THR A 281 8.11 8.04 18.70
N ALA A 282 7.71 9.16 18.10
CA ALA A 282 7.07 10.23 18.87
C ALA A 282 5.80 9.70 19.58
N VAL A 283 5.42 10.40 20.64
CA VAL A 283 4.16 10.16 21.36
C VAL A 283 2.99 10.30 20.39
N SER A 284 2.10 9.32 20.39
CA SER A 284 0.96 9.34 19.49
C SER A 284 0.04 10.53 19.80
N PRO A 285 -0.32 11.35 18.79
CA PRO A 285 -1.20 12.51 18.98
C PRO A 285 -2.66 12.12 19.22
N GLY A 286 -2.99 10.83 19.12
CA GLY A 286 -4.33 10.30 19.29
C GLY A 286 -4.37 8.78 19.20
N GLN A 287 -5.56 8.25 18.95
CA GLN A 287 -5.73 6.85 18.55
C GLN A 287 -5.24 6.67 17.11
N CYS A 288 -4.17 5.92 16.96
CA CYS A 288 -3.48 5.76 15.69
C CYS A 288 -3.23 4.29 15.34
N ILE A 289 -2.97 4.07 14.06
CA ILE A 289 -2.61 2.78 13.49
C ILE A 289 -1.18 2.89 12.98
N TYR A 290 -0.30 1.99 13.41
CA TYR A 290 1.05 1.92 12.85
C TYR A 290 1.16 0.78 11.85
N LEU A 291 2.08 0.94 10.90
CA LEU A 291 2.46 -0.06 9.91
C LEU A 291 3.97 0.04 9.64
N ILE A 292 4.69 -1.01 9.98
CA ILE A 292 6.07 -1.25 9.59
C ILE A 292 6.07 -2.07 8.30
N ARG A 293 6.78 -1.58 7.29
CA ARG A 293 7.05 -2.30 6.04
C ARG A 293 8.51 -2.69 6.02
N ILE A 294 8.78 -3.95 5.75
CA ILE A 294 10.13 -4.47 5.59
C ILE A 294 10.22 -5.00 4.16
N HIS A 295 11.08 -4.36 3.37
CA HIS A 295 11.23 -4.66 1.95
C HIS A 295 12.69 -5.02 1.65
N PRO A 296 12.97 -6.15 0.98
CA PRO A 296 14.33 -6.54 0.65
C PRO A 296 15.03 -5.50 -0.24
N LYS A 297 16.36 -5.38 -0.11
CA LYS A 297 17.18 -4.49 -0.94
C LYS A 297 17.69 -5.17 -2.19
N PHE A 298 18.12 -6.43 -2.08
CA PHE A 298 18.95 -7.06 -3.11
C PHE A 298 18.36 -8.34 -3.71
N SER A 299 17.67 -9.18 -2.92
CA SER A 299 17.07 -10.41 -3.44
C SER A 299 15.79 -10.78 -2.72
N LYS A 300 14.86 -11.39 -3.46
CA LYS A 300 13.63 -11.99 -2.91
C LYS A 300 13.91 -13.18 -1.99
N THR A 301 15.08 -13.81 -2.12
CA THR A 301 15.50 -14.97 -1.32
C THR A 301 16.28 -14.59 -0.07
N GLU A 302 16.45 -13.29 0.20
CA GLU A 302 17.13 -12.87 1.42
C GLU A 302 16.45 -13.45 2.65
N HIS A 303 17.28 -14.08 3.47
CA HIS A 303 16.83 -14.74 4.68
C HIS A 303 16.21 -13.70 5.62
N PHE A 304 14.98 -13.97 6.08
CA PHE A 304 14.27 -13.14 7.05
C PHE A 304 13.89 -14.00 8.24
N LEU A 305 14.45 -13.69 9.41
CA LEU A 305 14.06 -14.33 10.66
C LEU A 305 12.97 -13.50 11.35
N PRO A 306 11.83 -14.10 11.75
CA PRO A 306 10.77 -13.38 12.47
C PRO A 306 11.27 -12.63 13.72
N ASP A 307 12.25 -13.22 14.39
CA ASP A 307 12.84 -12.77 15.64
C ASP A 307 13.69 -11.50 15.50
N TRP A 308 14.01 -11.10 14.25
CA TRP A 308 14.74 -9.88 13.94
C TRP A 308 13.97 -8.59 14.22
N VAL A 309 12.67 -8.69 14.49
CA VAL A 309 11.81 -7.53 14.72
C VAL A 309 11.09 -7.72 16.04
N LYS A 310 11.37 -6.83 17.00
CA LYS A 310 10.63 -6.74 18.26
C LYS A 310 9.95 -5.39 18.35
N LEU A 311 8.66 -5.43 18.64
CA LEU A 311 7.80 -4.26 18.72
C LEU A 311 7.12 -4.24 20.09
N THR A 312 7.26 -3.13 20.78
CA THR A 312 6.66 -2.93 22.11
C THR A 312 5.93 -1.59 22.13
N VAL A 313 4.66 -1.61 22.49
CA VAL A 313 3.89 -0.38 22.76
C VAL A 313 4.05 -0.05 24.24
N VAL A 314 4.44 1.18 24.53
CA VAL A 314 4.73 1.67 25.90
C VAL A 314 3.85 2.90 26.17
N SER A 315 3.32 2.99 27.39
CA SER A 315 2.52 4.12 27.89
C SER A 315 3.37 5.13 28.64
#